data_AF-A0A2T2YPD3-F1
#
_entry.id   AF-A0A2T2YPD3-F1
#
_cell.length_a   1.000
_cell.length_b   1.000
_cell.length_c   1.000
_cell.angle_alpha   90.00
_cell.angle_beta   90.00
_cell.angle_gamma   90.00
#
_symmetry.space_group_name_H-M   'P 1'
#
loop_
_entity.id
_entity.type
_entity.pdbx_description
1 polymer ?
#
loop_
_entity_poly.entity_id
_entity_poly.type
_entity_poly.pdbx_seq_one_letter_code
_entity_poly.pdbx_strand_id
1 'polypeptide(L)' 'MLSSCATLFGGKVTEYQKTRPAAGEPQRELRIGAFIADLLIFWPSLAVDFATGAIYKPKAAASK' A
#
# COMPACT_ATOMS: atom_id res chain seq x y z
N MET A 1 -18.06 8.42 -7.87
CA MET A 1 -17.75 6.98 -7.79
C MET A 1 -16.52 6.70 -8.65
N LEU A 2 -15.31 6.88 -8.10
CA LEU A 2 -14.11 6.35 -8.73
C LEU A 2 -13.94 4.92 -8.18
N SER A 3 -14.59 3.96 -8.85
CA SER A 3 -14.25 2.55 -8.67
C SER A 3 -12.85 2.39 -9.21
N SER A 4 -11.89 2.55 -8.31
CA SER A 4 -10.50 2.69 -8.64
C SER A 4 -9.96 1.34 -9.10
N CYS A 5 -9.25 1.35 -10.22
CA CYS A 5 -8.23 0.34 -10.55
C CYS A 5 -7.08 0.30 -9.53
N ALA A 6 -7.23 0.89 -8.34
CA ALA A 6 -6.23 0.95 -7.29
C ALA A 6 -5.78 -0.42 -6.81
N THR A 7 -6.49 -1.51 -7.12
CA THR A 7 -6.02 -2.83 -6.71
C THR A 7 -6.54 -3.98 -7.58
N LEU A 8 -5.72 -4.47 -8.52
CA LEU A 8 -5.83 -5.84 -9.02
C LEU A 8 -5.35 -6.88 -7.97
N PHE A 9 -4.55 -6.45 -6.98
CA PHE A 9 -3.89 -7.34 -6.01
C PHE A 9 -3.98 -6.91 -4.53
N GLY A 10 -4.85 -5.97 -4.16
CA GLY A 10 -4.93 -5.45 -2.79
C GLY A 10 -6.36 -5.13 -2.34
N GLY A 11 -6.68 -5.31 -1.07
CA GLY A 11 -7.98 -4.89 -0.56
C GLY A 11 -8.16 -3.37 -0.54
N LYS A 12 -9.20 -2.91 0.17
CA LYS A 12 -9.39 -1.48 0.44
C LYS A 12 -8.20 -0.92 1.21
N VAL A 13 -7.70 0.25 0.78
CA VAL A 13 -6.67 0.99 1.52
C VAL A 13 -7.26 1.62 2.76
N THR A 14 -6.73 1.26 3.92
CA THR A 14 -7.16 1.73 5.25
C THR A 14 -6.60 3.12 5.57
N GLU A 15 -7.22 3.84 6.51
CA GLU A 15 -6.66 5.11 7.00
C GLU A 15 -5.24 4.94 7.57
N TYR A 16 -4.99 3.85 8.28
CA TYR A 16 -3.65 3.56 8.82
C TYR A 16 -2.55 3.54 7.76
N GLN A 17 -2.85 3.01 6.57
CA GLN A 17 -1.91 2.97 5.45
C GLN A 17 -1.68 4.34 4.82
N LYS A 18 -2.67 5.23 4.85
CA LYS A 18 -2.58 6.58 4.30
C LYS A 18 -1.89 7.55 5.26
N THR A 19 -2.07 7.34 6.56
CA THR A 19 -1.53 8.21 7.60
C THR A 19 -0.02 7.98 7.75
N ARG A 20 0.75 9.02 7.48
CA ARG A 20 2.20 9.03 7.71
C ARG A 20 2.49 8.90 9.20
N PRO A 21 3.49 8.10 9.60
CA PRO A 21 3.93 8.03 10.99
C PRO A 21 4.36 9.40 11.50
N ALA A 22 4.05 9.71 12.76
CA ALA A 22 4.57 10.90 13.41
C ALA A 22 6.08 10.77 13.68
N ALA A 23 6.76 11.88 13.97
CA ALA A 23 8.17 11.84 14.34
C ALA A 23 8.37 10.96 15.60
N GLY A 24 9.26 9.97 15.50
CA GLY A 24 9.50 8.99 16.56
C GLY A 24 8.58 7.75 16.52
N GLU A 25 7.57 7.72 15.65
CA GLU A 25 6.78 6.51 15.41
C GLU A 25 7.50 5.52 14.49
N PRO A 26 7.25 4.21 14.65
CA PRO A 26 7.78 3.21 13.73
C PRO A 26 7.23 3.39 12.31
N GLN A 27 8.08 3.17 11.33
CA GLN A 27 7.70 3.20 9.92
C GLN A 27 6.70 2.08 9.59
N ARG A 28 5.81 2.35 8.64
CA ARG A 28 4.82 1.36 8.18
C ARG A 28 5.52 0.24 7.41
N GLU A 29 5.21 -1.00 7.77
CA GLU A 29 5.72 -2.16 7.05
C GLU A 29 5.22 -2.19 5.60
N LEU A 30 6.08 -2.60 4.67
CA LEU A 30 5.74 -2.74 3.26
C LEU A 30 5.17 -4.12 2.94
N ARG A 31 4.29 -4.18 1.95
CA ARG A 31 3.87 -5.42 1.28
C ARG A 31 4.97 -5.85 0.32
N ILE A 32 5.99 -6.55 0.84
CA ILE A 32 7.21 -6.91 0.08
C ILE A 32 6.91 -7.62 -1.24
N GLY A 33 5.91 -8.51 -1.28
CA GLY A 33 5.51 -9.18 -2.52
C GLY A 33 5.00 -8.22 -3.60
N ALA A 34 4.18 -7.23 -3.22
CA ALA A 34 3.70 -6.19 -4.13
C ALA A 34 4.85 -5.28 -4.57
N PHE A 35 5.69 -4.84 -3.63
CA PHE A 35 6.88 -4.03 -3.92
C PHE A 35 7.78 -4.69 -4.98
N ILE A 36 8.10 -5.97 -4.83
CA ILE A 36 8.94 -6.70 -5.79
C ILE A 36 8.22 -6.86 -7.13
N ALA A 37 6.92 -7.18 -7.13
CA ALA A 37 6.15 -7.34 -8.36
C ALA A 37 6.09 -6.04 -9.17
N ASP A 38 5.77 -4.91 -8.55
CA ASP A 38 5.73 -3.62 -9.24
C ASP A 38 7.13 -3.16 -9.69
N LEU A 39 8.16 -3.41 -8.88
CA LEU A 39 9.54 -3.09 -9.22
C LEU A 39 10.05 -3.88 -10.44
N LEU A 40 9.62 -5.12 -10.62
CA LEU A 40 10.10 -5.96 -11.73
C LEU A 40 9.21 -5.89 -12.96
N ILE A 41 7.90 -5.69 -12.79
CA ILE A 41 6.91 -5.85 -13.86
C ILE A 41 6.37 -4.49 -14.33
N PHE A 42 6.15 -3.54 -13.42
CA PHE A 42 5.46 -2.29 -13.77
C PHE A 42 5.73 -1.14 -12.78
N TRP A 43 6.86 -0.48 -12.98
CA TRP A 43 7.33 0.65 -12.14
C TRP A 43 6.32 1.78 -11.91
N PRO A 44 5.45 2.18 -12.88
CA PRO A 44 4.45 3.21 -12.62
C PRO A 44 3.44 2.83 -11.54
N SER A 45 3.08 1.55 -11.42
CA SER A 45 2.19 1.07 -10.34
C SER A 45 2.83 1.26 -8.97
N LEU A 46 4.14 1.01 -8.84
CA LEU A 46 4.87 1.22 -7.60
C LEU A 46 4.70 2.66 -7.07
N ALA A 47 4.82 3.66 -7.95
CA ALA A 47 4.66 5.06 -7.58
C ALA A 47 3.23 5.37 -7.09
N VAL A 48 2.22 4.81 -7.75
CA VAL A 48 0.80 4.96 -7.37
C VAL A 48 0.53 4.26 -6.02
N ASP A 49 1.11 3.10 -5.78
CA ASP A 49 0.95 2.34 -4.54
C ASP A 49 1.60 3.04 -3.33
N PHE A 50 2.72 3.73 -3.53
CA PHE A 50 3.28 4.63 -2.53
C PHE A 50 2.41 5.86 -2.30
N ALA A 51 1.91 6.49 -3.37
CA ALA A 51 1.08 7.70 -3.27
C ALA A 51 -0.26 7.44 -2.57
N THR A 52 -0.87 6.29 -2.82
CA THR A 52 -2.14 5.88 -2.21
C THR A 52 -1.97 5.25 -0.83
N GLY A 53 -0.77 4.76 -0.51
CA GLY A 53 -0.50 3.98 0.69
C GLY A 53 -0.82 2.50 0.57
N ALA A 54 -1.27 2.03 -0.60
CA ALA A 54 -1.58 0.61 -0.85
C ALA A 54 -0.37 -0.33 -0.67
N ILE A 55 0.84 0.21 -0.79
CA ILE A 55 2.10 -0.51 -0.57
C ILE A 55 2.32 -0.88 0.90
N TYR A 56 1.71 -0.18 1.85
CA TYR A 56 1.90 -0.43 3.28
C TYR A 56 0.98 -1.54 3.78
N LYS A 57 1.36 -2.27 4.82
CA LYS A 57 0.51 -3.26 5.49
C LYS A 57 -0.58 -2.57 6.33
N PRO A 58 -1.82 -3.08 6.35
CA PRO A 58 -2.87 -2.58 7.24
C PRO A 58 -2.58 -2.88 8.72
N LYS A 59 -3.12 -2.06 9.65
CA LYS A 59 -3.02 -2.29 11.10
C LYS A 59 -3.87 -3.50 11.47
N ALA A 60 -3.24 -4.51 12.09
CA ALA A 60 -3.84 -5.80 12.43
C ALA A 60 -4.47 -6.50 11.21
N ALA A 61 -3.63 -7.21 10.44
CA ALA A 61 -4.02 -8.26 9.49
C ALA A 61 -5.52 -8.28 9.12
N ALA A 62 -5.98 -7.32 8.31
CA ALA A 62 -7.24 -7.44 7.60
C ALA A 62 -7.04 -8.45 6.45
N SER A 63 -6.73 -9.69 6.84
CA SER A 63 -6.72 -10.87 6.00
C SER A 63 -7.95 -11.66 6.41
N LYS A 64 -9.00 -11.50 5.63
CA LYS A 64 -9.82 -12.65 5.29
C LYS A 64 -9.87 -12.75 3.78
#